data_AF-A0A0F3ILT7-F1
#
_entry.id   AF-A0A0F3ILT7-F1
#
_cell.length_a   1.000
_cell.length_b   1.000
_cell.length_c   1.000
_cell.angle_alpha   90.00
_cell.angle_beta   90.00
_cell.angle_gamma   90.00
#
_symmetry.space_group_name_H-M   'P 1'
#
loop_
_entity.id
_entity.type
_entity.pdbx_description
1 polymer ?
#
loop_
_entity_poly.entity_id
_entity_poly.type
_entity_poly.pdbx_seq_one_letter_code
_entity_poly.pdbx_strand_id
1 'polypeptide(L)' 'VDEVVIWFLTRPSTKDAGDDMVLEAAVNGRADAIVTENIADFGDGALRYGIRVLKPGEALQQVRGMTR' A
#
# COMPACT_ATOMS: atom_id res chain seq x y z
N VAL A 1 -0.49 10.75 -17.58
CA VAL A 1 0.06 10.06 -16.38
C VAL A 1 1.55 10.31 -16.43
N ASP A 2 2.04 11.14 -15.52
CA ASP A 2 3.48 11.41 -15.42
C ASP A 2 4.17 10.19 -14.80
N GLU A 3 5.33 9.84 -15.35
CA GLU A 3 6.10 8.65 -14.97
C GLU A 3 6.80 8.87 -13.62
N VAL A 4 6.74 7.89 -12.73
CA VAL A 4 7.35 7.97 -11.38
C VAL A 4 8.63 7.14 -11.36
N VAL A 5 9.76 7.79 -11.03
CA VAL A 5 11.07 7.14 -10.91
C VAL A 5 11.16 6.41 -9.56
N ILE A 6 11.43 5.11 -9.59
CA ILE A 6 11.60 4.27 -8.40
C ILE A 6 13.07 4.34 -7.94
N TRP A 7 13.30 4.72 -6.68
CA TRP A 7 14.63 4.72 -6.05
C TRP A 7 14.71 3.61 -4.98
N PHE A 8 15.62 2.65 -5.17
CA PHE A 8 15.83 1.52 -4.25
C PHE A 8 16.89 1.86 -3.22
N LEU A 9 16.49 2.38 -2.06
CA LEU A 9 17.27 2.38 -0.82
C LEU A 9 16.31 2.46 0.38
N THR A 10 15.35 1.53 0.42
CA THR A 10 14.48 1.35 1.59
C THR A 10 15.07 0.28 2.50
N ARG A 11 14.92 0.44 3.82
CA ARG A 11 15.16 -0.67 4.75
C ARG A 11 13.95 -1.62 4.62
N PRO A 12 14.13 -2.95 4.69
CA PRO A 12 13.02 -3.89 4.64
C PRO A 12 11.93 -3.44 5.60
N SER A 13 10.75 -3.17 5.05
CA SER A 13 9.65 -2.54 5.77
C SER A 13 8.47 -3.50 5.89
N THR A 14 8.38 -4.52 5.04
CA THR A 14 7.42 -5.63 5.13
C THR A 14 8.07 -6.89 5.72
N LYS A 15 7.24 -7.88 6.09
CA LYS A 15 7.72 -9.17 6.60
C LYS A 15 8.31 -10.07 5.52
N ASP A 16 7.72 -10.06 4.33
CA ASP A 16 8.24 -10.74 3.14
C ASP A 16 9.00 -9.74 2.25
N ALA A 17 10.17 -10.12 1.75
CA ALA A 17 10.96 -9.30 0.82
C ALA A 17 10.25 -9.08 -0.52
N GLY A 18 9.36 -9.99 -0.94
CA GLY A 18 8.53 -9.81 -2.14
C GLY A 18 7.51 -8.68 -1.99
N ASP A 19 7.05 -8.41 -0.76
CA ASP A 19 6.03 -7.40 -0.47
C ASP A 19 6.59 -5.97 -0.45
N ASP A 20 7.91 -5.81 -0.25
CA ASP A 20 8.57 -4.50 -0.23
C ASP A 20 8.36 -3.78 -1.58
N MET A 21 8.34 -4.50 -2.71
CA MET A 21 8.08 -3.89 -4.03
C MET A 21 6.69 -3.26 -4.12
N VAL A 22 5.68 -3.88 -3.50
CA VAL A 22 4.30 -3.37 -3.49
C VAL A 22 4.21 -2.15 -2.57
N LEU A 23 4.86 -2.19 -1.41
CA LEU A 23 4.93 -1.06 -0.50
C LEU A 23 5.68 0.12 -1.14
N GLU A 24 6.81 -0.13 -1.80
CA GLU A 24 7.58 0.89 -2.54
C GLU A 24 6.75 1.53 -3.64
N ALA A 25 5.99 0.74 -4.41
CA ALA A 25 5.09 1.27 -5.42
C ALA A 25 4.01 2.18 -4.81
N ALA A 26 3.43 1.78 -3.67
CA ALA A 26 2.42 2.57 -2.98
C ALA A 26 2.98 3.89 -2.43
N VAL A 27 4.18 3.85 -1.83
CA VAL A 27 4.87 5.05 -1.32
C VAL A 27 5.23 6.00 -2.46
N ASN A 28 5.89 5.50 -3.51
CA ASN A 28 6.31 6.33 -4.64
C ASN A 28 5.10 6.89 -5.40
N GLY A 29 4.03 6.11 -5.53
CA GLY A 29 2.78 6.53 -6.16
C GLY A 29 1.88 7.42 -5.29
N ARG A 30 2.27 7.72 -4.03
CA ARG A 30 1.45 8.46 -3.06
C ARG A 30 0.05 7.86 -2.88
N ALA A 31 -0.04 6.54 -2.83
CA ALA A 31 -1.30 5.85 -2.68
C ALA A 31 -1.90 6.04 -1.28
N ASP A 32 -3.23 6.20 -1.20
CA ASP A 32 -3.95 6.30 0.07
C ASP A 32 -4.07 4.95 0.82
N ALA A 33 -3.97 3.84 0.10
CA ALA A 33 -4.08 2.49 0.63
C ALA A 33 -3.47 1.41 -0.28
N ILE A 34 -3.03 0.31 0.32
CA ILE A 34 -2.79 -0.99 -0.32
C ILE A 34 -4.02 -1.87 -0.06
N VAL A 35 -4.54 -2.51 -1.10
CA VAL A 35 -5.68 -3.45 -1.00
C VAL A 35 -5.16 -4.87 -1.18
N THR A 36 -5.28 -5.71 -0.15
CA THR A 36 -4.74 -7.08 -0.14
C THR A 36 -5.52 -7.98 0.82
N GLU A 37 -5.50 -9.30 0.59
CA GLU A 37 -5.93 -10.28 1.60
C GLU A 37 -4.82 -10.56 2.63
N ASN A 38 -3.56 -10.24 2.30
CA ASN A 38 -2.39 -10.46 3.17
C ASN A 38 -2.11 -9.26 4.09
N ILE A 39 -3.07 -8.90 4.96
CA ILE A 39 -2.95 -7.72 5.82
C ILE A 39 -1.74 -7.80 6.76
N ALA A 40 -1.42 -9.01 7.24
CA ALA A 40 -0.44 -9.22 8.31
C ALA A 40 1.01 -8.90 7.90
N ASP A 41 1.31 -8.97 6.61
CA ASP A 41 2.68 -8.78 6.09
C ASP A 41 2.95 -7.33 5.69
N PHE A 42 1.89 -6.55 5.44
CA PHE A 42 1.95 -5.13 5.10
C PHE A 42 1.69 -4.19 6.29
N GLY A 43 0.95 -4.62 7.31
CA GLY A 43 0.39 -3.74 8.36
C GLY A 43 1.39 -2.75 8.97
N ASP A 44 2.41 -3.26 9.67
CA ASP A 44 3.39 -2.40 10.37
C ASP A 44 4.26 -1.60 9.39
N GLY A 45 4.60 -2.18 8.24
CA GLY A 45 5.40 -1.56 7.20
C GLY A 45 4.70 -0.38 6.54
N ALA A 46 3.46 -0.57 6.10
CA ALA A 46 2.64 0.45 5.45
C ALA A 46 2.26 1.58 6.41
N LEU A 47 1.97 1.25 7.68
CA LEU A 47 1.62 2.25 8.70
C LEU A 47 2.73 3.28 8.88
N ARG A 48 4.01 2.88 8.77
CA ARG A 48 5.16 3.78 8.87
C ARG A 48 5.17 4.88 7.81
N TYR A 49 4.55 4.64 6.67
CA TYR A 49 4.44 5.58 5.56
C TYR A 49 3.06 6.26 5.49
N GLY A 50 2.19 6.05 6.48
CA GLY A 50 0.83 6.58 6.48
C GLY A 50 -0.10 5.91 5.46
N ILE A 51 0.28 4.75 4.94
CA ILE A 51 -0.51 4.01 3.95
C ILE A 51 -1.40 3.02 4.70
N ARG A 52 -2.71 3.06 4.41
CA ARG A 52 -3.66 2.11 4.98
C ARG A 52 -3.54 0.75 4.30
N VAL A 53 -3.76 -0.33 5.03
CA VAL A 53 -3.88 -1.67 4.44
C VAL A 53 -5.33 -2.12 4.61
N LEU A 54 -6.01 -2.38 3.50
CA LEU A 54 -7.44 -2.68 3.47
C LEU A 54 -7.68 -4.05 2.84
N LYS A 55 -8.68 -4.77 3.35
CA LYS A 55 -9.25 -5.90 2.61
C LYS A 55 -10.04 -5.39 1.39
N PRO A 56 -10.16 -6.19 0.32
CA PRO A 56 -10.96 -5.83 -0.85
C PRO A 56 -12.39 -5.40 -0.51
N GLY A 57 -13.04 -6.08 0.44
CA GLY A 57 -14.39 -5.73 0.89
C GLY A 57 -14.48 -4.36 1.58
N GLU A 58 -13.44 -3.94 2.31
CA GLU A 58 -13.37 -2.64 2.96
C GLU A 58 -13.14 -1.52 1.94
N ALA A 59 -12.24 -1.76 0.98
CA ALA A 59 -11.99 -0.84 -0.13
C ALA A 59 -13.26 -0.62 -0.97
N LEU A 60 -13.99 -1.69 -1.31
CA LEU A 60 -15.25 -1.62 -2.05
C LEU A 60 -16.31 -0.79 -1.32
N GLN A 61 -16.42 -0.93 0.00
CA GLN A 61 -17.35 -0.13 0.79
C GLN A 61 -17.01 1.36 0.74
N GLN A 62 -15.72 1.72 0.81
CA GLN A 62 -15.27 3.11 0.71
C GLN A 62 -15.58 3.72 -0.65
N VAL A 63 -15.28 3.01 -1.75
CA VAL A 63 -15.56 3.50 -3.11
C VAL A 63 -17.06 3.65 -3.34
N ARG A 64 -17.88 2.70 -2.90
CA ARG A 64 -19.34 2.78 -3.01
C ARG A 64 -19.94 3.90 -2.15
N GLY A 65 -19.33 4.20 -1.00
CA GLY A 65 -19.70 5.31 -0.13
C GLY A 65 -19.30 6.68 -0.68
N MET A 66 -18.24 6.75 -1.49
CA MET A 66 -17.78 7.97 -2.19
C MET A 66 -18.68 8.37 -3.37
N THR A 67 -19.48 7.45 -3.93
CA THR A 67 -20.40 7.75 -5.06
C THR A 67 -21.75 8.34 -4.59
N ARG A 68 -21.88 8.77 -3.32
CA ARG A 68 -23.10 9.39 -2.79
C ARG A 68 -22.95 10.87 -2.53
#